data_AF-X1P5L1-F1
#
_entry.id   AF-X1P5L1-F1
#
_cell.length_a   1.000
_cell.length_b   1.000
_cell.length_c   1.000
_cell.angle_alpha   90.00
_cell.angle_beta   90.00
_cell.angle_gamma   90.00
#
_symmetry.space_group_name_H-M   'P 1'
#
loop_
_entity.id
_entity.type
_entity.pdbx_description
1 polymer ?
#
loop_
_entity_poly.entity_id
_entity_poly.type
_entity_poly.pdbx_seq_one_letter_code
_entity_poly.pdbx_strand_id
1 'polypeptide(L)'
;MAEQMVTLAPGESKAVSFEVIADVAKTYTVSVDGLTGTFRATTEPVADIRVENLSITPSEVYIGETVTISVTATNYGTASGSKTITCTVT
;
A
#
# COMPACT_ATOMS: atom_id res chain seq x y z
N MET A 1 -19.86 7.13 17.41
CA MET A 1 -19.95 6.64 18.79
C MET A 1 -20.77 5.37 18.76
N ALA A 2 -20.31 4.32 19.43
CA ALA A 2 -21.04 3.07 19.55
C ALA A 2 -21.20 2.77 21.05
N GLU A 3 -22.34 2.22 21.42
CA GLU A 3 -22.65 1.83 22.81
C GLU A 3 -23.26 0.43 22.81
N GLN A 4 -23.02 -0.31 23.88
CA GLN A 4 -23.60 -1.62 24.08
C GLN A 4 -24.01 -1.80 25.53
N MET A 5 -25.28 -2.14 25.74
CA MET A 5 -25.78 -2.51 27.06
C MET A 5 -25.34 -3.93 27.41
N VAL A 6 -24.76 -4.11 28.59
CA VAL A 6 -24.27 -5.40 29.09
C VAL A 6 -24.90 -5.68 30.45
N THR A 7 -25.53 -6.83 30.58
CA THR A 7 -26.09 -7.33 31.85
C THR A 7 -25.30 -8.57 32.27
N LEU A 8 -24.77 -8.57 33.50
CA LEU A 8 -23.97 -9.66 34.06
C LEU A 8 -24.49 -10.05 35.44
N ALA A 9 -24.53 -11.34 35.73
CA ALA A 9 -24.71 -11.83 37.09
C ALA A 9 -23.43 -11.64 37.93
N PRO A 10 -23.50 -11.73 39.27
CA PRO A 10 -22.31 -11.66 40.12
C PRO A 10 -21.27 -12.73 39.75
N GLY A 11 -20.04 -12.30 39.47
CA GLY A 11 -18.93 -13.17 39.06
C GLY A 11 -18.94 -13.58 37.59
N GLU A 12 -19.95 -13.21 36.81
CA GLU A 12 -19.99 -13.46 35.36
C GLU A 12 -19.03 -12.50 34.63
N SER A 13 -18.37 -12.99 33.58
CA SER A 13 -17.53 -12.19 32.69
C SER A 13 -17.96 -12.39 31.25
N LYS A 14 -18.00 -11.29 30.50
CA LYS A 14 -18.34 -11.29 29.08
C LYS A 14 -17.39 -10.40 28.30
N ALA A 15 -16.88 -10.92 27.19
CA ALA A 15 -16.12 -10.12 26.24
C ALA A 15 -17.06 -9.20 25.44
N VAL A 16 -16.65 -7.95 25.26
CA VAL A 16 -17.36 -6.93 24.48
C VAL A 16 -16.38 -6.37 23.46
N SER A 17 -16.81 -6.23 22.21
CA SER A 17 -15.99 -5.79 21.09
C SER A 17 -16.69 -4.70 20.30
N PHE A 18 -15.95 -3.68 19.89
CA PHE A 18 -16.40 -2.62 19.00
C PHE A 18 -15.56 -2.65 17.73
N GLU A 19 -16.19 -2.40 16.58
CA GLU A 19 -15.50 -2.26 15.29
C GLU A 19 -15.50 -0.80 14.87
N VAL A 20 -14.35 -0.33 14.35
CA VAL A 20 -14.17 1.03 13.84
C VAL A 20 -13.39 0.94 12.53
N ILE A 21 -13.90 1.63 11.51
CA ILE A 21 -13.19 1.85 10.25
C ILE A 21 -12.54 3.24 10.31
N ALA A 22 -11.25 3.31 10.00
CA ALA A 22 -10.50 4.57 10.01
C ALA A 22 -10.20 5.02 8.57
N ASP A 23 -10.84 6.11 8.14
CA ASP A 23 -10.74 6.58 6.74
C ASP A 23 -9.56 7.52 6.47
N VAL A 24 -8.89 8.00 7.52
CA VAL A 24 -7.80 8.98 7.39
C VAL A 24 -6.57 8.48 8.11
N ALA A 25 -5.42 8.54 7.43
CA ALA A 25 -4.14 8.20 8.04
C ALA A 25 -3.78 9.20 9.15
N LYS A 26 -3.88 8.77 10.40
CA LYS A 26 -3.50 9.50 11.61
C LYS A 26 -3.50 8.58 12.83
N THR A 27 -3.05 9.11 13.96
CA THR A 27 -3.26 8.48 15.27
C THR A 27 -4.66 8.80 15.78
N TYR A 28 -5.38 7.77 16.21
CA TYR A 28 -6.68 7.86 16.86
C TYR A 28 -6.54 7.51 18.33
N THR A 29 -7.20 8.30 19.18
CA THR A 29 -7.38 7.97 20.60
C THR A 29 -8.72 7.28 20.77
N VAL A 30 -8.72 6.16 21.46
CA VAL A 30 -9.91 5.38 21.81
C VAL A 30 -10.15 5.53 23.30
N SER A 31 -11.41 5.74 23.69
CA SER A 31 -11.83 5.69 25.08
C SER A 31 -13.04 4.77 25.23
N VAL A 32 -12.99 3.87 26.22
CA VAL A 32 -14.08 2.98 26.61
C VAL A 32 -14.20 3.07 28.12
N ASP A 33 -15.23 3.77 28.59
CA ASP A 33 -15.54 3.95 30.02
C ASP A 33 -14.33 4.32 30.89
N GLY A 34 -13.58 5.36 30.47
CA GLY A 34 -12.40 5.86 31.19
C GLY A 34 -11.09 5.12 30.91
N LEU A 35 -11.13 3.91 30.31
CA LEU A 35 -9.94 3.29 29.75
C LEU A 35 -9.58 3.98 28.44
N THR A 36 -8.30 4.23 28.21
CA THR A 36 -7.81 4.89 27.00
C THR A 36 -6.71 4.09 26.33
N GLY A 37 -6.70 4.10 25.01
CA GLY A 37 -5.62 3.54 24.19
C GLY A 37 -5.53 4.30 22.87
N THR A 38 -4.54 3.95 22.06
CA THR A 38 -4.35 4.58 20.73
C THR A 38 -4.07 3.53 19.68
N PHE A 39 -4.51 3.78 18.45
CA PHE A 39 -4.04 3.08 17.27
C PHE A 39 -3.66 4.08 16.18
N ARG A 40 -2.83 3.66 15.23
CA ARG A 40 -2.44 4.49 14.09
C ARG A 40 -2.99 3.90 12.81
N ALA A 41 -3.80 4.66 12.09
CA ALA A 41 -4.16 4.36 10.72
C ALA A 41 -3.07 4.90 9.80
N THR A 42 -2.65 4.09 8.83
CA THR A 42 -1.70 4.47 7.78
C THR A 42 -2.35 4.28 6.42
N THR A 43 -1.89 5.02 5.41
CA THR A 43 -2.30 4.76 4.03
C THR A 43 -1.86 3.38 3.59
N GLU A 44 -2.63 2.77 2.70
CA GLU A 44 -2.22 1.52 2.05
C GLU A 44 -0.91 1.77 1.28
N PRO A 45 0.11 0.93 1.46
CA PRO A 45 1.38 1.12 0.78
C PRO A 45 1.17 0.86 -0.72
N VAL A 46 1.70 1.73 -1.57
CA VAL A 46 1.55 1.64 -3.03
C VAL A 46 2.90 1.44 -3.71
N ALA A 47 2.91 0.73 -4.83
CA ALA A 47 4.06 0.68 -5.72
C ALA A 47 4.06 1.90 -6.66
N ASP A 48 5.24 2.45 -6.93
CA ASP A 48 5.44 3.57 -7.85
C ASP A 48 6.57 3.22 -8.80
N ILE A 49 6.26 2.40 -9.80
CA ILE A 49 7.23 1.89 -10.76
C ILE A 49 7.36 2.86 -11.94
N ARG A 50 8.54 3.47 -12.03
CA ARG A 50 8.91 4.43 -13.09
C ARG A 50 9.96 3.81 -13.99
N VAL A 51 9.95 4.18 -15.26
CA VAL A 51 10.88 3.69 -16.28
C VAL A 51 11.71 4.86 -16.75
N GLU A 52 13.02 4.71 -16.72
CA GLU A 52 14.00 5.77 -16.96
C GLU A 52 15.24 5.21 -17.67
N ASN A 53 16.18 6.08 -18.04
CA ASN A 53 17.47 5.70 -18.66
C ASN A 53 17.31 4.81 -19.92
N LEU A 54 16.48 5.23 -20.88
CA LEU A 54 16.38 4.55 -22.18
C LEU A 54 17.71 4.62 -22.91
N SER A 55 18.23 3.46 -23.31
CA SER A 55 19.43 3.33 -24.12
C SER A 55 19.15 2.42 -25.31
N ILE A 56 19.62 2.83 -26.49
CA ILE A 56 19.51 2.08 -27.74
C ILE A 56 20.91 2.01 -28.33
N THR A 57 21.40 0.80 -28.58
CA THR A 57 22.77 0.63 -29.10
C THR A 57 22.88 -0.62 -29.97
N PRO A 58 23.48 -0.52 -31.17
CA PRO A 58 23.89 0.73 -31.85
C PRO A 58 22.69 1.53 -32.37
N SER A 59 22.91 2.80 -32.74
CA SER A 59 21.85 3.70 -33.27
C SER A 59 21.57 3.50 -34.77
N GLU A 60 22.44 2.78 -35.46
CA GLU A 60 22.34 2.47 -36.88
C GLU A 60 22.87 1.05 -37.11
N VAL A 61 22.17 0.29 -37.95
CA VAL A 61 22.44 -1.12 -38.25
C VAL A 61 22.11 -1.43 -39.70
N TYR A 62 22.78 -2.42 -40.27
CA TYR A 62 22.38 -3.05 -41.52
C TYR A 62 21.24 -4.04 -41.31
N ILE A 63 20.54 -4.41 -42.39
CA ILE A 63 19.43 -5.37 -42.34
C ILE A 63 19.94 -6.72 -41.81
N GLY A 64 19.28 -7.22 -40.76
CA GLY A 64 19.61 -8.48 -40.12
C GLY A 64 20.54 -8.36 -38.92
N GLU A 65 21.04 -7.18 -38.59
CA GLU A 65 21.82 -6.95 -37.37
C GLU A 65 20.92 -6.66 -36.15
N THR A 66 21.46 -6.89 -34.96
CA THR A 66 20.74 -6.76 -33.68
C THR A 66 20.90 -5.36 -33.09
N VAL A 67 19.80 -4.78 -32.62
CA VAL A 67 19.78 -3.56 -31.81
C VAL A 67 19.40 -3.94 -30.38
N THR A 68 20.16 -3.44 -29.39
CA THR A 68 19.82 -3.59 -27.97
C THR A 68 19.07 -2.35 -27.50
N ILE A 69 17.88 -2.56 -26.92
CA ILE A 69 17.07 -1.52 -26.29
C ILE A 69 16.96 -1.86 -24.80
N SER A 70 17.37 -0.95 -23.93
CA SER A 70 17.33 -1.13 -22.48
C SER A 70 16.73 0.07 -21.78
N VAL A 71 16.10 -0.19 -20.64
CA VAL A 71 15.55 0.81 -19.72
C VAL A 71 15.84 0.38 -18.29
N THR A 72 15.83 1.32 -17.35
CA THR A 72 15.85 1.05 -15.92
C THR A 72 14.43 1.16 -15.37
N ALA A 73 13.98 0.17 -14.61
CA ALA A 73 12.70 0.21 -13.90
C ALA A 73 12.96 0.31 -12.40
N THR A 74 12.51 1.41 -11.77
CA THR A 74 12.75 1.69 -10.34
C THR A 74 11.40 1.83 -9.63
N ASN A 75 11.22 1.12 -8.52
CA ASN A 75 10.05 1.27 -7.65
C ASN A 75 10.36 2.26 -6.53
N TYR A 76 9.77 3.46 -6.60
CA TYR A 76 9.87 4.51 -5.58
C TYR A 76 8.77 4.40 -4.52
N GLY A 77 7.89 3.41 -4.65
CA GLY A 77 6.78 3.17 -3.75
C GLY A 77 7.20 2.53 -2.44
N THR A 78 6.25 2.42 -1.53
CA THR A 78 6.43 1.79 -0.21
C THR A 78 5.91 0.35 -0.18
N ALA A 79 5.42 -0.17 -1.31
CA ALA A 79 5.00 -1.56 -1.48
C ALA A 79 5.67 -2.22 -2.68
N SER A 80 5.71 -3.55 -2.69
CA SER A 80 5.95 -4.32 -3.90
C SER A 80 4.78 -4.14 -4.89
N GLY A 81 5.08 -4.24 -6.19
CA GLY A 81 4.09 -4.18 -7.24
C GLY A 81 4.67 -4.60 -8.58
N SER A 82 3.81 -4.61 -9.60
CA SER A 82 4.15 -5.05 -10.94
C SER A 82 3.69 -4.02 -11.97
N LYS A 83 4.48 -3.83 -13.03
CA LYS A 83 4.16 -2.98 -14.16
C LYS A 83 4.58 -3.65 -15.45
N THR A 84 3.67 -3.79 -16.41
CA THR A 84 3.99 -4.26 -17.76
C THR A 84 4.70 -3.16 -18.53
N ILE A 85 5.89 -3.45 -19.06
CA ILE A 85 6.68 -2.54 -19.89
C ILE A 85 6.62 -3.05 -21.32
N THR A 86 6.07 -2.24 -22.23
CA THR A 86 5.94 -2.58 -23.65
C THR A 86 7.01 -1.85 -24.44
N CYS A 87 7.74 -2.58 -25.29
CA CYS A 87 8.65 -2.03 -26.28
C CYS A 87 8.02 -2.19 -27.66
N THR A 88 7.83 -1.10 -28.39
CA THR A 88 7.28 -1.10 -29.76
C THR A 88 8.31 -0.55 -30.74
N VAL A 89 8.47 -1.22 -31.87
CA VAL A 89 9.30 -0.78 -32.99
C VAL A 89 8.38 -0.63 -34.21
N THR A 90 8.46 0.50 -34.91
CA THR A 90 7.60 0.86 -36.04
C THR A 90 8.41 1.22 -37.26
#